data_AF-A0A4Q9GLQ5-F1
#
_entry.id   AF-A0A4Q9GLQ5-F1
#
_cell.length_a   1.000
_cell.length_b   1.000
_cell.length_c   1.000
_cell.angle_alpha   90.00
_cell.angle_beta   90.00
_cell.angle_gamma   90.00
#
_symmetry.space_group_name_H-M   'P 1'
#
loop_
_entity.id
_entity.type
_entity.pdbx_description
1 polymer ?
#
loop_
_entity_poly.entity_id
_entity_poly.type
_entity_poly.pdbx_seq_one_letter_code
_entity_poly.pdbx_strand_id
1 'polypeptide(L)'
;MTYFTNSDLDVFGLSIDELQSELAAQAVIFAAGGKIVGRIRLQKIIFLIDQLGFGSGFVYSYHHYGPYSEDLARAIDSAKIFRIIHETREHRASDGAAYSVFSANSAMDSQYLERIRNSDRIVGGLSVLNGHNSTVLELAATIYWIKNIEHNILWKNEVFSRKGPKTENGRFEKAERLLVELGMI
;
A
#
# COMPACT_ATOMS: atom_id res chain seq x y z
N MET A 1 1.96 13.72 22.41
CA MET A 1 1.69 13.65 20.96
C MET A 1 0.19 13.44 20.86
N THR A 2 -0.55 14.46 20.41
CA THR A 2 -2.02 14.46 20.41
C THR A 2 -2.51 13.51 19.32
N TYR A 3 -3.28 12.49 19.70
CA TYR A 3 -3.89 11.58 18.74
C TYR A 3 -5.00 12.30 17.98
N PHE A 4 -5.18 11.99 16.70
CA PHE A 4 -6.33 12.48 15.95
C PHE A 4 -7.59 11.81 16.49
N THR A 5 -8.55 12.60 16.94
CA THR A 5 -9.75 12.15 17.66
C THR A 5 -11.02 12.59 16.94
N ASN A 6 -12.17 12.06 17.35
CA ASN A 6 -13.47 12.53 16.83
C ASN A 6 -13.65 14.05 17.01
N SER A 7 -13.09 14.67 18.05
CA SER A 7 -13.15 16.12 18.21
C SER A 7 -12.33 16.90 17.18
N ASP A 8 -11.35 16.27 16.53
CA ASP A 8 -10.64 16.91 15.42
C ASP A 8 -11.45 16.86 14.12
N LEU A 9 -12.33 15.87 13.94
CA LEU A 9 -13.29 15.84 12.82
C LEU A 9 -14.32 16.97 12.93
N ASP A 10 -14.77 17.27 14.15
CA ASP A 10 -15.71 18.37 14.42
C ASP A 10 -15.16 19.73 13.97
N VAL A 11 -13.83 19.94 14.04
CA VAL A 11 -13.17 21.16 13.55
C VAL A 11 -13.32 21.32 12.04
N PHE A 12 -13.36 20.21 11.30
CA PHE A 12 -13.54 20.20 9.85
C PHE A 12 -15.00 20.02 9.43
N GLY A 13 -15.92 19.79 10.37
CA GLY A 13 -17.32 19.50 10.10
C GLY A 13 -17.53 18.21 9.32
N LEU A 14 -16.65 17.22 9.52
CA LEU A 14 -16.67 15.93 8.79
C LEU A 14 -17.15 14.79 9.67
N SER A 15 -17.75 13.79 9.03
CA SER A 15 -18.10 12.51 9.64
C SER A 15 -17.15 11.39 9.20
N ILE A 16 -17.11 10.29 9.98
CA ILE A 16 -16.36 9.08 9.62
C ILE A 16 -16.83 8.52 8.27
N ASP A 17 -18.13 8.63 7.95
CA ASP A 17 -18.72 8.13 6.72
C ASP A 17 -18.19 8.86 5.48
N GLU A 18 -17.71 10.11 5.63
CA GLU A 18 -17.13 10.90 4.54
C GLU A 18 -15.62 10.62 4.33
N LEU A 19 -14.99 9.83 5.20
CA LEU A 19 -13.55 9.61 5.24
C LEU A 19 -13.13 8.15 4.99
N GLN A 20 -13.99 7.36 4.35
CA GLN A 20 -13.76 5.92 4.19
C GLN A 20 -12.42 5.60 3.51
N SER A 21 -12.06 6.34 2.45
CA SER A 21 -10.81 6.15 1.72
C SER A 21 -9.57 6.50 2.57
N GLU A 22 -9.64 7.59 3.32
CA GLU A 22 -8.60 8.06 4.24
C GLU A 22 -8.38 7.04 5.37
N LEU A 23 -9.48 6.51 5.92
CA LEU A 23 -9.47 5.50 6.98
C LEU A 23 -8.96 4.15 6.51
N ALA A 24 -9.27 3.75 5.26
CA ALA A 24 -8.70 2.55 4.65
C ALA A 24 -7.16 2.64 4.58
N ALA A 25 -6.65 3.78 4.14
CA ALA A 25 -5.22 4.03 4.07
C ALA A 25 -4.57 4.11 5.47
N GLN A 26 -5.23 4.77 6.43
CA GLN A 26 -4.75 4.86 7.82
C GLN A 26 -4.66 3.48 8.46
N ALA A 27 -5.69 2.64 8.31
CA ALA A 27 -5.74 1.30 8.86
C ALA A 27 -4.56 0.45 8.39
N VAL A 28 -4.21 0.52 7.10
CA VAL A 28 -3.05 -0.21 6.55
C VAL A 28 -1.73 0.34 7.08
N ILE A 29 -1.53 1.65 7.13
CA ILE A 29 -0.29 2.24 7.66
C ILE A 29 -0.12 1.89 9.14
N PHE A 30 -1.19 1.99 9.92
CA PHE A 30 -1.20 1.65 11.34
C PHE A 30 -0.87 0.16 11.55
N ALA A 31 -1.57 -0.72 10.84
CA ALA A 31 -1.37 -2.17 10.93
C ALA A 31 0.01 -2.63 10.41
N ALA A 32 0.64 -1.88 9.50
CA ALA A 32 2.01 -2.11 9.05
C ALA A 32 3.09 -1.66 10.07
N GLY A 33 2.74 -1.50 11.35
CA GLY A 33 3.65 -1.02 12.39
C GLY A 33 3.74 0.50 12.48
N GLY A 34 2.71 1.21 12.02
CA GLY A 34 2.57 2.67 12.14
C GLY A 34 3.41 3.49 11.16
N LYS A 35 4.19 2.86 10.27
CA LYS A 35 5.08 3.57 9.34
C LYS A 35 5.25 2.82 8.01
N ILE A 36 5.13 3.54 6.89
CA ILE A 36 5.47 3.05 5.55
C ILE A 36 6.36 4.07 4.84
N VAL A 37 7.50 3.61 4.31
CA VAL A 37 8.50 4.45 3.64
C VAL A 37 8.34 4.36 2.12
N GLY A 38 7.99 5.48 1.50
CA GLY A 38 7.90 5.66 0.05
C GLY A 38 6.47 5.50 -0.49
N ARG A 39 6.11 6.38 -1.42
CA ARG A 39 4.78 6.40 -2.08
C ARG A 39 4.51 5.15 -2.91
N ILE A 40 5.51 4.70 -3.66
CA ILE A 40 5.39 3.46 -4.45
C ILE A 40 5.11 2.29 -3.52
N ARG A 41 5.89 2.16 -2.44
CA ARG A 41 5.69 1.09 -1.44
C ARG A 41 4.27 1.10 -0.88
N LEU A 42 3.77 2.25 -0.45
CA LEU A 42 2.40 2.39 0.07
C LEU A 42 1.34 1.94 -0.94
N GLN A 43 1.45 2.41 -2.19
CA GLN A 43 0.57 2.02 -3.30
C GLN A 43 0.58 0.49 -3.51
N LYS A 44 1.76 -0.14 -3.46
CA LYS A 44 1.87 -1.59 -3.69
C LYS A 44 1.38 -2.43 -2.52
N ILE A 45 1.62 -2.00 -1.28
CA ILE A 45 1.11 -2.69 -0.10
C ILE A 45 -0.42 -2.69 -0.11
N ILE A 46 -1.05 -1.54 -0.34
CA ILE A 46 -2.52 -1.44 -0.35
C ILE A 46 -3.11 -2.23 -1.53
N PHE A 47 -2.52 -2.13 -2.73
CA PHE A 47 -2.95 -2.94 -3.86
C PHE A 47 -2.90 -4.45 -3.55
N LEU A 48 -1.80 -4.94 -2.99
CA LEU A 48 -1.62 -6.37 -2.71
C LEU A 48 -2.51 -6.85 -1.56
N ILE A 49 -2.73 -6.05 -0.52
CA ILE A 49 -3.61 -6.46 0.58
C ILE A 49 -5.08 -6.50 0.16
N ASP A 50 -5.49 -5.68 -0.81
CA ASP A 50 -6.81 -5.81 -1.42
C ASP A 50 -7.01 -7.16 -2.10
N GLN A 51 -5.96 -7.74 -2.68
CA GLN A 51 -6.01 -9.07 -3.27
C GLN A 51 -6.10 -10.18 -2.22
N LEU A 52 -5.88 -9.85 -0.94
CA LEU A 52 -6.12 -10.73 0.21
C LEU A 52 -7.49 -10.50 0.85
N GLY A 53 -8.34 -9.66 0.26
CA GLY A 53 -9.70 -9.42 0.70
C GLY A 53 -9.87 -8.21 1.63
N PHE A 54 -8.91 -7.29 1.70
CA PHE A 54 -9.05 -6.07 2.51
C PHE A 54 -10.22 -5.19 2.05
N GLY A 55 -10.37 -5.01 0.74
CA GLY A 55 -11.50 -4.30 0.16
C GLY A 55 -11.49 -2.81 0.48
N SER A 56 -10.37 -2.14 0.19
CA SER A 56 -10.18 -0.70 0.38
C SER A 56 -11.21 0.14 -0.39
N GLY A 57 -11.66 -0.35 -1.55
CA GLY A 57 -12.51 0.37 -2.50
C GLY A 57 -11.75 1.19 -3.54
N PHE A 58 -10.41 1.18 -3.51
CA PHE A 58 -9.60 1.90 -4.49
C PHE A 58 -9.67 1.27 -5.88
N VAL A 59 -9.80 2.12 -6.90
CA VAL A 59 -9.70 1.69 -8.30
C VAL A 59 -8.25 1.80 -8.77
N TYR A 60 -7.80 0.79 -9.51
CA TYR A 60 -6.43 0.67 -9.99
C TYR A 60 -6.36 0.67 -11.51
N SER A 61 -5.35 1.34 -12.05
CA SER A 61 -4.93 1.28 -13.46
C SER A 61 -3.46 0.90 -13.57
N TYR A 62 -3.07 0.29 -14.68
CA TYR A 62 -1.67 -0.09 -14.90
C TYR A 62 -0.85 1.09 -15.44
N HIS A 63 0.30 1.37 -14.82
CA HIS A 63 1.28 2.37 -15.27
C HIS A 63 2.69 1.77 -15.38
N HIS A 64 3.68 2.57 -15.78
CA HIS A 64 5.07 2.11 -15.91
C HIS A 64 5.64 1.53 -14.59
N TYR A 65 5.18 2.03 -13.44
CA TYR A 65 5.51 1.52 -12.12
C TYR A 65 4.52 0.47 -11.61
N GLY A 66 3.74 -0.19 -12.49
CA GLY A 66 2.76 -1.21 -12.15
C GLY A 66 1.39 -0.62 -11.76
N PRO A 67 0.53 -1.40 -11.08
CA PRO A 67 -0.83 -0.97 -10.73
C PRO A 67 -0.85 0.20 -9.73
N TYR A 68 -1.65 1.21 -9.99
CA TYR A 68 -1.67 2.45 -9.23
C TYR A 68 -3.09 2.95 -9.06
N SER A 69 -3.36 3.54 -7.90
CA SER A 69 -4.62 4.20 -7.64
C SER A 69 -4.40 5.69 -7.39
N GLU A 70 -4.95 6.51 -8.28
CA GLU A 70 -5.05 7.96 -8.08
C GLU A 70 -5.99 8.29 -6.92
N ASP A 71 -7.01 7.45 -6.68
CA ASP A 71 -7.93 7.59 -5.55
C ASP A 71 -7.19 7.44 -4.23
N LEU A 72 -6.31 6.44 -4.11
CA LEU A 72 -5.44 6.29 -2.94
C LEU A 72 -4.49 7.49 -2.79
N ALA A 73 -3.92 8.00 -3.88
CA ALA A 73 -3.04 9.16 -3.81
C ALA A 73 -3.78 10.39 -3.25
N ARG A 74 -5.00 10.65 -3.74
CA ARG A 74 -5.88 11.71 -3.23
C ARG A 74 -6.30 11.48 -1.79
N ALA A 75 -6.66 10.25 -1.42
CA ALA A 75 -7.01 9.90 -0.05
C ALA A 75 -5.86 10.16 0.93
N ILE A 76 -4.61 9.85 0.54
CA ILE A 76 -3.44 10.18 1.36
C ILE A 76 -3.26 11.70 1.49
N ASP A 77 -3.49 12.46 0.41
CA ASP A 77 -3.39 13.92 0.45
C ASP A 77 -4.46 14.55 1.35
N SER A 78 -5.71 14.10 1.26
CA SER A 78 -6.81 14.48 2.16
C SER A 78 -6.52 14.10 3.61
N ALA A 79 -6.09 12.86 3.87
CA ALA A 79 -5.80 12.36 5.22
C ALA A 79 -4.72 13.20 5.93
N LYS A 80 -3.78 13.79 5.19
CA LYS A 80 -2.79 14.71 5.76
C LYS A 80 -3.38 16.07 6.11
N ILE A 81 -4.26 16.60 5.27
CA ILE A 81 -4.98 17.86 5.55
C ILE A 81 -5.76 17.70 6.86
N PHE A 82 -6.44 16.57 6.99
CA PHE A 82 -7.16 16.19 8.20
C PHE A 82 -6.27 15.58 9.27
N ARG A 83 -4.94 15.55 9.17
CA ARG A 83 -4.04 15.03 10.20
C ARG A 83 -4.33 13.58 10.69
N ILE A 84 -5.05 12.80 9.89
CA ILE A 84 -5.31 11.36 10.09
C ILE A 84 -4.03 10.56 9.81
N ILE A 85 -3.25 11.01 8.83
CA ILE A 85 -1.94 10.48 8.45
C ILE A 85 -0.93 11.62 8.45
N HIS A 86 0.30 11.35 8.87
CA HIS A 86 1.41 12.28 8.76
C HIS A 86 2.36 11.86 7.63
N GLU A 87 2.93 12.85 6.92
CA GLU A 87 4.00 12.63 5.94
C GLU A 87 5.17 13.54 6.26
N THR A 88 6.35 12.95 6.43
CA THR A 88 7.62 13.69 6.46
C THR A 88 8.41 13.42 5.18
N ARG A 89 9.12 14.44 4.67
CA ARG A 89 10.10 14.26 3.60
C ARG A 89 11.48 14.13 4.21
N GLU A 90 12.13 13.01 3.96
CA GLU A 90 13.49 12.71 4.39
C GLU A 90 14.39 12.59 3.16
N HIS A 91 15.72 12.61 3.36
CA HIS A 91 16.69 12.49 2.28
C HIS A 91 17.59 11.29 2.54
N ARG A 92 17.82 10.48 1.50
CA ARG A 92 18.70 9.31 1.63
C ARG A 92 20.14 9.79 1.79
N ALA A 93 20.85 9.25 2.77
CA ALA A 93 22.24 9.65 3.05
C ALA A 93 23.21 9.38 1.87
N SER A 94 22.90 8.42 1.00
CA SER A 94 23.82 8.01 -0.08
C SER A 94 23.84 8.95 -1.29
N ASP A 95 22.67 9.46 -1.71
CA ASP A 95 22.50 10.20 -2.96
C ASP A 95 21.68 11.49 -2.77
N GLY A 96 21.24 11.78 -1.56
CA GLY A 96 20.38 12.94 -1.27
C GLY A 96 18.98 12.82 -1.85
N ALA A 97 18.56 11.67 -2.39
CA ALA A 97 17.24 11.54 -2.97
C ALA A 97 16.16 11.69 -1.89
N ALA A 98 15.22 12.61 -2.12
CA ALA A 98 14.09 12.83 -1.22
C ALA A 98 13.12 11.64 -1.27
N TYR A 99 12.58 11.26 -0.12
CA TYR A 99 11.56 10.23 0.01
C TYR A 99 10.54 10.58 1.10
N SER A 100 9.31 10.09 0.90
CA SER A 100 8.22 10.27 1.85
C SER A 100 8.22 9.18 2.90
N VAL A 101 7.98 9.56 4.15
CA VAL A 101 7.67 8.64 5.25
C VAL A 101 6.26 8.94 5.71
N PHE A 102 5.37 7.96 5.56
CA PHE A 102 3.99 8.03 6.04
C PHE A 102 3.89 7.36 7.40
N SER A 103 3.19 8.00 8.35
CA SER A 103 2.95 7.44 9.67
C SER A 103 1.53 7.67 10.18
N ALA A 104 1.06 6.71 10.96
CA ALA A 104 -0.19 6.75 11.69
C ALA A 104 0.06 6.14 13.08
N ASN A 105 0.08 6.97 14.12
CA ASN A 105 0.39 6.54 15.50
C ASN A 105 -0.84 5.98 16.23
N SER A 106 -2.02 6.26 15.71
CA SER A 106 -3.31 5.68 16.07
C SER A 106 -4.08 5.38 14.79
N ALA A 107 -5.07 4.51 14.90
CA ALA A 107 -6.10 4.34 13.90
C ALA A 107 -7.45 4.65 14.54
N MET A 108 -8.31 5.35 13.80
CA MET A 108 -9.69 5.53 14.21
C MET A 108 -10.42 4.19 14.15
N ASP A 109 -11.40 4.02 15.03
CA ASP A 109 -12.25 2.84 14.97
C ASP A 109 -13.10 2.91 13.69
N SER A 110 -12.95 1.90 12.84
CA SER A 110 -13.49 1.89 11.50
C SER A 110 -13.62 0.47 11.00
N GLN A 111 -14.54 0.26 10.05
CA GLN A 111 -14.72 -1.05 9.41
C GLN A 111 -13.42 -1.61 8.80
N TYR A 112 -12.50 -0.75 8.35
CA TYR A 112 -11.23 -1.18 7.77
C TYR A 112 -10.27 -1.73 8.82
N LEU A 113 -10.20 -1.09 9.99
CA LEU A 113 -9.40 -1.58 11.10
C LEU A 113 -9.95 -2.91 11.64
N GLU A 114 -11.28 -3.02 11.74
CA GLU A 114 -11.96 -4.27 12.11
C GLU A 114 -11.68 -5.39 11.10
N ARG A 115 -11.79 -5.12 9.79
CA ARG A 115 -11.47 -6.10 8.73
C ARG A 115 -10.05 -6.62 8.84
N ILE A 116 -9.07 -5.76 9.13
CA ILE A 116 -7.68 -6.20 9.36
C ILE A 116 -7.63 -7.09 10.59
N ARG A 117 -8.19 -6.65 11.73
CA ARG A 117 -8.13 -7.41 13.00
C ARG A 117 -8.81 -8.78 12.92
N ASN A 118 -9.88 -8.89 12.13
CA ASN A 118 -10.71 -10.09 12.02
C ASN A 118 -10.24 -11.05 10.90
N SER A 119 -9.10 -10.80 10.26
CA SER A 119 -8.59 -11.63 9.17
C SER A 119 -7.11 -11.93 9.32
N ASP A 120 -6.79 -13.15 9.79
CA ASP A 120 -5.42 -13.64 9.90
C ASP A 120 -4.67 -13.58 8.56
N ARG A 121 -5.38 -13.79 7.44
CA ARG A 121 -4.82 -13.69 6.09
C ARG A 121 -4.35 -12.26 5.79
N ILE A 122 -5.11 -11.25 6.20
CA ILE A 122 -4.74 -9.84 6.01
C ILE A 122 -3.60 -9.46 6.97
N VAL A 123 -3.68 -9.85 8.26
CA VAL A 123 -2.63 -9.55 9.24
C VAL A 123 -1.29 -10.17 8.82
N GLY A 124 -1.29 -11.47 8.50
CA GLY A 124 -0.12 -12.18 8.03
C GLY A 124 0.40 -11.58 6.72
N GLY A 125 -0.49 -11.28 5.78
CA GLY A 125 -0.14 -10.64 4.51
C GLY A 125 0.55 -9.29 4.68
N LEU A 126 0.00 -8.40 5.52
CA LEU A 126 0.62 -7.10 5.82
C LEU A 126 2.00 -7.26 6.47
N SER A 127 2.15 -8.21 7.40
CA SER A 127 3.43 -8.50 8.03
C SER A 127 4.50 -8.90 7.00
N VAL A 128 4.17 -9.85 6.13
CA VAL A 128 5.06 -10.34 5.06
C VAL A 128 5.38 -9.22 4.06
N LEU A 129 4.37 -8.49 3.59
CA LEU A 129 4.56 -7.38 2.64
C LEU A 129 5.46 -6.28 3.23
N ASN A 130 5.32 -5.98 4.52
CA ASN A 130 6.13 -4.97 5.18
C ASN A 130 7.61 -5.41 5.36
N GLY A 131 7.92 -6.70 5.26
CA GLY A 131 9.30 -7.19 5.24
C GLY A 131 10.06 -6.91 3.94
N HIS A 132 9.38 -6.53 2.86
CA HIS A 132 9.97 -6.46 1.51
C HIS A 132 10.22 -5.04 1.04
N ASN A 133 11.27 -4.79 0.25
CA ASN A 133 11.56 -3.45 -0.28
C ASN A 133 10.61 -3.03 -1.43
N SER A 134 10.59 -1.74 -1.77
CA SER A 134 9.67 -1.17 -2.77
C SER A 134 9.80 -1.81 -4.16
N THR A 135 11.01 -2.21 -4.59
CA THR A 135 11.20 -2.81 -5.91
C THR A 135 10.60 -4.21 -5.99
N VAL A 136 10.77 -5.02 -4.93
CA VAL A 136 10.17 -6.36 -4.86
C VAL A 136 8.65 -6.26 -4.83
N LEU A 137 8.10 -5.32 -4.04
CA LEU A 137 6.65 -5.08 -3.99
C LEU A 137 6.09 -4.58 -5.33
N GLU A 138 6.83 -3.73 -6.05
CA GLU A 138 6.46 -3.28 -7.40
C GLU A 138 6.39 -4.44 -8.38
N LEU A 139 7.38 -5.34 -8.35
CA LEU A 139 7.39 -6.53 -9.19
C LEU A 139 6.26 -7.48 -8.82
N ALA A 140 6.02 -7.74 -7.53
CA ALA A 140 4.95 -8.61 -7.08
C ALA A 140 3.58 -8.07 -7.54
N ALA A 141 3.32 -6.78 -7.35
CA ALA A 141 2.10 -6.15 -7.84
C ALA A 141 1.97 -6.22 -9.38
N THR A 142 3.09 -6.11 -10.10
CA THR A 142 3.13 -6.23 -11.57
C THR A 142 2.84 -7.65 -12.04
N ILE A 143 3.46 -8.66 -11.41
CA ILE A 143 3.23 -10.08 -11.69
C ILE A 143 1.76 -10.40 -11.46
N TYR A 144 1.22 -10.03 -10.29
CA TYR A 144 -0.18 -10.27 -9.96
C TYR A 144 -1.11 -9.63 -11.00
N TRP A 145 -0.87 -8.37 -11.34
CA TRP A 145 -1.69 -7.67 -12.33
C TRP A 145 -1.69 -8.37 -13.69
N ILE A 146 -0.51 -8.64 -14.24
CA ILE A 146 -0.41 -9.23 -15.59
C ILE A 146 -0.97 -10.67 -15.60
N LYS A 147 -0.70 -11.47 -14.57
CA LYS A 147 -1.15 -12.87 -14.49
C LYS A 147 -2.64 -12.98 -14.19
N ASN A 148 -3.13 -12.27 -13.18
CA ASN A 148 -4.46 -12.51 -12.60
C ASN A 148 -5.51 -11.48 -13.04
N ILE A 149 -5.12 -10.28 -13.48
CA ILE A 149 -6.06 -9.23 -13.92
C ILE A 149 -6.08 -9.13 -15.45
N GLU A 150 -4.91 -9.10 -16.10
CA GLU A 150 -4.82 -9.13 -17.57
C GLU A 150 -4.97 -10.56 -18.14
N HIS A 151 -4.92 -11.59 -17.29
CA HIS A 151 -4.98 -13.00 -17.69
C HIS A 151 -3.98 -13.39 -18.79
N ASN A 152 -2.79 -12.78 -18.78
CA ASN A 152 -1.78 -12.99 -19.82
C ASN A 152 -1.04 -14.32 -19.61
N ILE A 153 -1.15 -15.24 -20.57
CA ILE A 153 -0.48 -16.56 -20.53
C ILE A 153 1.06 -16.47 -20.57
N LEU A 154 1.60 -15.41 -21.19
CA LEU A 154 3.03 -15.12 -21.27
C LEU A 154 3.48 -14.11 -20.20
N TRP A 155 2.79 -14.04 -19.07
CA TRP A 155 3.02 -13.02 -18.03
C TRP A 155 4.49 -12.87 -17.62
N LYS A 156 5.28 -13.95 -17.59
CA LYS A 156 6.72 -13.85 -17.28
C LYS A 156 7.46 -12.98 -18.29
N ASN A 157 7.30 -13.26 -19.58
CA ASN A 157 7.93 -12.50 -20.66
C ASN A 157 7.48 -11.03 -20.62
N GLU A 158 6.19 -10.80 -20.35
CA GLU A 158 5.64 -9.46 -20.24
C GLU A 158 6.22 -8.68 -19.05
N VAL A 159 6.40 -9.33 -17.88
CA VAL A 159 7.07 -8.72 -16.73
C VAL A 159 8.51 -8.35 -17.07
N PHE A 160 9.28 -9.25 -17.70
CA PHE A 160 10.65 -8.95 -18.13
C PHE A 160 10.70 -7.80 -19.13
N SER A 161 9.79 -7.77 -20.11
CA SER A 161 9.69 -6.69 -21.08
C SER A 161 9.36 -5.34 -20.43
N ARG A 162 8.35 -5.29 -19.56
CA ARG A 162 7.88 -4.05 -18.92
C ARG A 162 8.82 -3.53 -17.84
N LYS A 163 9.59 -4.40 -17.17
CA LYS A 163 10.37 -4.06 -15.97
C LYS A 163 11.87 -4.10 -16.16
N GLY A 164 12.36 -4.78 -17.20
CA GLY A 164 13.76 -4.80 -17.61
C GLY A 164 14.71 -4.95 -16.42
N PRO A 165 15.67 -4.03 -16.19
CA PRO A 165 16.67 -4.15 -15.13
C PRO A 165 16.12 -4.31 -13.70
N LYS A 166 14.84 -3.96 -13.44
CA LYS A 166 14.24 -4.17 -12.11
C LYS A 166 14.13 -5.65 -11.76
N THR A 167 14.01 -6.56 -12.74
CA THR A 167 13.87 -8.00 -12.52
C THR A 167 15.18 -8.69 -12.15
N GLU A 168 16.31 -8.05 -12.39
CA GLU A 168 17.64 -8.60 -12.18
C GLU A 168 18.01 -8.76 -10.68
N ASN A 169 19.18 -9.34 -10.41
CA ASN A 169 19.74 -9.52 -9.06
C ASN A 169 18.83 -10.33 -8.11
N GLY A 170 18.15 -11.34 -8.66
CA GLY A 170 17.28 -12.23 -7.90
C GLY A 170 15.95 -11.60 -7.46
N ARG A 171 15.61 -10.39 -7.96
CA ARG A 171 14.43 -9.64 -7.49
C ARG A 171 13.14 -10.21 -8.07
N PHE A 172 13.17 -10.70 -9.31
CA PHE A 172 12.03 -11.38 -9.91
C PHE A 172 11.63 -12.60 -9.07
N GLU A 173 12.58 -13.47 -8.74
CA GLU A 173 12.33 -14.70 -7.99
C GLU A 173 11.88 -14.38 -6.56
N LYS A 174 12.37 -13.30 -5.96
CA LYS A 174 11.87 -12.81 -4.66
C LYS A 174 10.41 -12.37 -4.75
N ALA A 175 10.04 -11.64 -5.81
CA ALA A 175 8.66 -11.19 -6.01
C ALA A 175 7.71 -12.36 -6.32
N GLU A 176 8.15 -13.33 -7.12
CA GLU A 176 7.39 -14.55 -7.40
C GLU A 176 7.19 -15.37 -6.12
N ARG A 177 8.27 -15.62 -5.34
CA ARG A 177 8.17 -16.33 -4.05
C ARG A 177 7.24 -15.61 -3.06
N LEU A 178 7.31 -14.29 -3.00
CA LEU A 178 6.41 -13.50 -2.15
C LEU A 178 4.93 -13.77 -2.49
N LEU A 179 4.56 -13.79 -3.77
CA LEU A 179 3.18 -14.08 -4.17
C LEU A 179 2.77 -15.53 -3.89
N VAL A 180 3.70 -16.49 -4.02
CA VAL A 180 3.47 -17.89 -3.64
C VAL A 180 3.23 -18.02 -2.14
N GLU A 181 4.03 -17.36 -1.31
CA GLU A 181 3.86 -17.34 0.16
C GLU A 181 2.50 -16.75 0.57
N LEU A 182 2.04 -15.73 -0.17
CA LEU A 182 0.71 -15.12 0.03
C LEU A 182 -0.44 -15.92 -0.61
N GLY A 183 -0.16 -17.03 -1.28
CA GLY A 183 -1.16 -17.86 -1.96
C GLY A 183 -1.92 -17.10 -3.06
N MET A 184 -1.21 -16.30 -3.84
CA MET A 184 -1.78 -15.42 -4.89
C MET A 184 -1.46 -15.86 -6.32
N ILE A 185 -0.53 -16.79 -6.52
CA ILE A 185 -0.12 -17.29 -7.85
C ILE A 185 0.25 -18.77 -7.84
#